data_AF-A0A7S2H871-F1
#
_entry.id   AF-A0A7S2H871-F1
#
_cell.length_a   1.000
_cell.length_b   1.000
_cell.length_c   1.000
_cell.angle_alpha   90.00
_cell.angle_beta   90.00
_cell.angle_gamma   90.00
#
_symmetry.space_group_name_H-M   'P 1'
#
loop_
_entity.id
_entity.type
_entity.pdbx_description
1 polymer ?
#
loop_
_entity_poly.entity_id
_entity_poly.type
_entity_poly.pdbx_seq_one_letter_code
_entity_poly.pdbx_strand_id
1 'polypeptide(L)'
;MLMKPLRVAVIFVEAALEVCLDRVARRAQLTGRPVQEDFVRRCNEGCVKSAYAVKDFVDLFVHIRNNGQVEFIQGAEADVHKFTMTALAEQSRGIKDQAAVLASKFGVVSHSHLAG
;
A
#
# COMPACT_ATOMS: atom_id res chain seq x y z
N MET A 1 -0.62 5.59 26.21
CA MET A 1 -0.65 4.83 24.95
C MET A 1 -0.02 5.71 23.89
N LEU A 2 1.19 5.39 23.40
CA LEU A 2 1.81 6.18 22.32
C LEU A 2 1.11 5.78 21.01
N MET A 3 0.27 6.64 20.46
CA MET A 3 -0.27 6.44 19.12
C MET A 3 0.88 6.62 18.12
N LYS A 4 1.08 5.62 17.23
CA LYS A 4 2.02 5.79 16.13
C LYS A 4 1.49 6.87 15.17
N PRO A 5 2.37 7.71 14.59
CA PRO A 5 1.94 8.66 13.58
C PRO A 5 1.33 7.94 12.38
N LEU A 6 0.32 8.55 11.76
CA LEU A 6 -0.27 8.06 10.52
C LEU A 6 0.83 8.03 9.44
N ARG A 7 0.96 6.89 8.77
CA ARG A 7 1.84 6.73 7.60
C ARG A 7 1.00 6.66 6.34
N VAL A 8 1.43 7.33 5.28
CA VAL A 8 0.74 7.40 3.99
C VAL A 8 1.61 6.75 2.91
N ALA A 9 1.02 5.81 2.17
CA ALA A 9 1.61 5.27 0.95
C ALA A 9 0.79 5.72 -0.26
N VAL A 10 1.48 6.13 -1.33
CA VAL A 10 0.88 6.41 -2.64
C VAL A 10 1.41 5.40 -3.65
N ILE A 11 0.50 4.67 -4.27
CA ILE A 11 0.80 3.76 -5.37
C ILE A 11 0.25 4.40 -6.64
N PHE A 12 1.15 4.94 -7.46
CA PHE A 12 0.82 5.52 -8.73
C PHE A 12 0.90 4.47 -9.84
N VAL A 13 -0.26 4.14 -10.42
CA VAL A 13 -0.35 3.23 -11.57
C VAL A 13 -0.51 4.05 -12.84
N GLU A 14 0.58 4.12 -13.60
CA GLU A 14 0.65 4.77 -14.89
C GLU A 14 0.24 3.81 -16.00
N ALA A 15 -0.57 4.30 -16.94
CA ALA A 15 -0.80 3.64 -18.21
C ALA A 15 -0.72 4.70 -19.32
N ALA A 16 -0.24 4.29 -20.48
CA ALA A 16 -0.20 5.13 -21.67
C ALA A 16 -1.62 5.55 -22.07
N LEU A 17 -1.74 6.73 -22.67
CA LEU A 17 -3.03 7.34 -22.96
C LEU A 17 -3.88 6.44 -23.89
N GLU A 18 -3.26 5.89 -24.93
CA GLU A 18 -3.87 4.95 -25.86
C GLU A 18 -4.44 3.72 -25.15
N VAL A 19 -3.70 3.18 -24.16
CA VAL A 19 -4.17 2.05 -23.34
C VAL A 19 -5.37 2.47 -22.48
N CYS A 20 -5.36 3.68 -21.92
CA CYS A 20 -6.50 4.21 -21.18
C CYS A 20 -7.74 4.37 -22.07
N LEU A 21 -7.58 4.93 -23.28
CA LEU A 21 -8.65 5.14 -24.24
C LEU A 21 -9.25 3.81 -24.70
N ASP A 22 -8.42 2.82 -25.04
CA ASP A 22 -8.86 1.49 -25.43
C ASP A 22 -9.65 0.79 -24.32
N ARG A 23 -9.17 0.86 -23.07
CA ARG A 23 -9.85 0.27 -21.90
C ARG A 23 -11.20 0.92 -21.65
N VAL A 24 -11.28 2.24 -21.81
CA VAL A 24 -12.51 3.01 -21.64
C VAL A 24 -13.51 2.71 -22.76
N ALA A 25 -13.07 2.65 -24.03
CA ALA A 25 -13.91 2.30 -25.17
C ALA A 25 -14.49 0.89 -25.01
N ARG A 26 -13.67 -0.09 -24.60
CA ARG A 26 -14.13 -1.45 -24.31
C ARG A 26 -15.16 -1.48 -23.18
N ARG A 27 -14.93 -0.72 -22.10
CA ARG A 27 -15.91 -0.61 -21.01
C ARG A 27 -17.21 0.05 -21.46
N ALA A 28 -17.14 1.05 -22.34
CA ALA A 28 -18.32 1.70 -22.90
C ALA A 28 -19.17 0.72 -23.69
N GLN A 29 -18.55 -0.15 -24.50
CA GLN A 29 -19.24 -1.23 -25.22
C GLN A 29 -19.94 -2.21 -24.27
N LEU A 30 -19.30 -2.58 -23.16
CA LEU A 30 -19.84 -3.53 -22.18
C LEU A 30 -20.95 -2.94 -21.29
N THR A 31 -20.86 -1.64 -20.98
CA THR A 31 -21.73 -0.99 -19.98
C THR A 31 -22.77 -0.05 -20.57
N GLY A 32 -22.65 0.28 -21.87
CA GLY A 32 -23.47 1.30 -22.54
C GLY A 32 -23.20 2.74 -22.07
N ARG A 33 -22.15 2.97 -21.28
CA ARG A 33 -21.82 4.29 -20.69
C ARG A 33 -20.50 4.81 -21.28
N PRO A 34 -20.56 5.66 -22.31
CA PRO A 34 -19.35 6.24 -22.90
C PRO A 34 -18.70 7.26 -21.95
N VAL A 35 -17.38 7.37 -22.06
CA VAL A 35 -16.60 8.43 -21.41
C VAL A 35 -15.92 9.22 -22.51
N GLN A 36 -15.93 10.54 -22.40
CA GLN A 36 -15.37 11.45 -23.39
C GLN A 36 -13.84 11.34 -23.42
N GLU A 37 -13.25 11.33 -24.62
CA GLU A 37 -11.79 11.24 -24.80
C GLU A 37 -11.05 12.36 -24.04
N ASP A 38 -11.51 13.60 -24.15
CA ASP A 38 -10.91 14.76 -23.48
C ASP A 38 -10.94 14.65 -21.95
N PHE A 39 -11.93 13.93 -21.40
CA PHE A 39 -11.95 13.63 -19.98
C PHE A 39 -10.83 12.65 -19.62
N VAL A 40 -10.66 11.57 -20.39
CA VAL A 40 -9.59 10.57 -20.17
C VAL A 40 -8.21 11.21 -20.28
N ARG A 41 -7.98 12.06 -21.29
CA ARG A 41 -6.72 12.79 -21.50
C ARG A 41 -6.37 13.67 -20.31
N ARG A 42 -7.32 14.51 -19.87
CA ARG A 42 -7.13 15.40 -18.70
C ARG A 42 -6.88 14.60 -17.42
N CYS A 43 -7.59 13.50 -17.21
CA CYS A 43 -7.37 12.64 -16.05
C CYS A 43 -5.99 11.97 -16.09
N ASN A 44 -5.57 11.45 -17.24
CA ASN A 44 -4.26 10.81 -17.40
C ASN A 44 -3.12 11.79 -17.06
N GLU A 45 -3.13 12.98 -17.67
CA GLU A 45 -2.15 14.03 -17.38
C GLU A 45 -2.22 14.52 -15.92
N GLY A 46 -3.44 14.71 -15.41
CA GLY A 46 -3.69 15.17 -14.03
C GLY A 46 -3.17 14.19 -12.99
N CYS A 47 -3.34 12.89 -13.21
CA CYS A 47 -2.83 11.84 -12.32
C CYS A 47 -1.30 11.86 -12.23
N VAL A 48 -0.60 11.99 -13.37
CA VAL A 48 0.87 12.10 -13.40
C VAL A 48 1.32 13.31 -12.58
N LYS A 49 0.79 14.50 -12.89
CA LYS A 49 1.14 15.74 -12.18
C LYS A 49 0.89 15.62 -10.67
N SER A 50 -0.24 15.04 -10.27
CA SER A 50 -0.62 14.89 -8.87
C SER A 50 0.30 13.91 -8.14
N ALA A 51 0.61 12.77 -8.75
CA ALA A 51 1.50 11.77 -8.16
C ALA A 51 2.91 12.34 -7.91
N TYR A 52 3.48 13.02 -8.90
CA TYR A 52 4.80 13.64 -8.75
C TYR A 52 4.82 14.82 -7.77
N ALA A 53 3.70 15.54 -7.62
CA ALA A 53 3.61 16.63 -6.65
C ALA A 53 3.62 16.15 -5.19
N VAL A 54 3.13 14.94 -4.93
CA VAL A 54 3.00 14.41 -3.55
C VAL A 54 4.09 13.39 -3.17
N LYS A 55 4.86 12.89 -4.14
CA LYS A 55 5.79 11.76 -3.94
C LYS A 55 6.81 11.99 -2.81
N ASP A 56 7.24 13.24 -2.60
CA ASP A 56 8.26 13.61 -1.62
C ASP A 56 7.66 13.90 -0.23
N PHE A 57 6.33 13.88 -0.10
CA PHE A 57 5.59 14.18 1.14
C PHE A 57 4.96 12.93 1.77
N VAL A 58 5.16 11.75 1.19
CA VAL A 58 4.58 10.49 1.65
C VAL A 58 5.67 9.56 2.16
N ASP A 59 5.31 8.67 3.10
CA ASP A 59 6.24 7.71 3.68
C ASP A 59 6.68 6.62 2.68
N LEU A 60 5.83 6.32 1.69
CA LEU A 60 6.14 5.39 0.61
C LEU A 60 5.49 5.87 -0.70
N PHE A 61 6.30 5.97 -1.75
CA PHE A 61 5.83 6.18 -3.11
C PHE A 61 6.25 5.01 -4.00
N VAL A 62 5.28 4.39 -4.68
CA VAL A 62 5.51 3.30 -5.63
C VAL A 62 4.93 3.70 -6.98
N HIS A 63 5.73 3.57 -8.04
CA HIS A 63 5.32 3.87 -9.42
C HIS A 63 5.34 2.59 -10.23
N ILE A 64 4.17 2.24 -10.78
CA ILE A 64 3.95 1.05 -11.59
C ILE A 64 3.49 1.50 -12.98
N ARG A 65 4.14 1.00 -14.03
CA ARG A 65 3.64 1.09 -15.40
C ARG A 65 2.80 -0.14 -15.71
N ASN A 66 1.61 0.05 -16.30
CA ASN A 66 0.66 -1.01 -16.61
C ASN A 66 0.04 -0.85 -18.01
N ASN A 67 0.87 -1.11 -19.02
CA ASN A 67 0.51 -1.09 -20.44
C ASN A 67 0.14 -2.48 -20.99
N GLY A 68 -0.32 -3.39 -20.12
CA GLY A 68 -0.57 -4.80 -20.45
C GLY A 68 0.44 -5.77 -19.83
N GLN A 69 1.62 -5.25 -19.47
CA GLN A 69 2.53 -5.88 -18.53
C GLN A 69 2.79 -4.92 -17.37
N VAL A 70 2.91 -5.48 -16.17
CA VAL A 70 3.18 -4.72 -14.94
C VAL A 70 4.69 -4.58 -14.78
N GLU A 71 5.15 -3.35 -14.68
CA GLU A 71 6.55 -3.00 -14.49
C GLU A 71 6.67 -2.01 -13.33
N PHE A 72 7.55 -2.29 -12.37
CA PHE A 72 7.86 -1.35 -11.29
C PHE A 72 8.92 -0.37 -11.77
N ILE A 73 8.55 0.92 -11.85
CA ILE A 73 9.46 2.00 -12.24
C ILE A 73 10.20 2.57 -11.02
N GLN A 74 9.50 2.63 -9.89
CA GLN A 74 10.05 3.05 -8.61
C GLN A 74 9.41 2.26 -7.46
N GLY A 75 10.25 1.79 -6.53
CA GLY A 75 9.85 0.89 -5.46
C GLY A 75 9.63 -0.55 -5.96
N ALA A 76 9.18 -1.42 -5.07
CA ALA A 76 8.89 -2.81 -5.37
C ALA A 76 7.71 -3.33 -4.54
N GLU A 77 7.20 -4.50 -4.91
CA GLU A 77 6.20 -5.24 -4.12
C GLU A 77 6.65 -5.46 -2.67
N ALA A 78 7.95 -5.76 -2.47
CA ALA A 78 8.54 -5.93 -1.15
C ALA A 78 8.44 -4.68 -0.27
N ASP A 79 8.50 -3.48 -0.86
CA ASP A 79 8.37 -2.21 -0.13
C ASP A 79 6.94 -2.03 0.40
N VAL A 80 5.94 -2.35 -0.43
CA VAL A 80 4.52 -2.33 -0.02
C VAL A 80 4.28 -3.33 1.10
N HIS A 81 4.84 -4.54 0.97
CA HIS A 81 4.73 -5.57 2.01
C HIS A 81 5.39 -5.10 3.33
N LYS A 82 6.62 -4.57 3.27
CA LYS A 82 7.30 -4.02 4.45
C LYS A 82 6.51 -2.89 5.11
N PHE A 83 5.94 -2.00 4.29
CA PHE A 83 5.15 -0.85 4.75
C PHE A 83 3.90 -1.27 5.52
N THR A 84 3.18 -2.27 5.00
CA THR A 84 1.97 -2.82 5.63
C THR A 84 2.27 -3.67 6.87
N MET A 85 3.37 -4.41 6.89
CA MET A 85 3.72 -5.33 7.99
C MET A 85 4.26 -4.65 9.26
N THR A 86 4.83 -3.43 9.16
CA THR A 86 5.37 -2.73 10.35
C THR A 86 4.30 -2.37 11.40
N ALA A 87 3.02 -2.36 11.01
CA ALA A 87 1.92 -2.12 11.93
C ALA A 87 1.56 -3.37 12.77
N LEU A 88 1.61 -4.57 12.19
CA LEU A 88 1.14 -5.82 12.82
C LEU A 88 2.21 -6.56 13.62
N ALA A 89 3.45 -6.60 13.13
CA ALA A 89 4.52 -7.38 13.76
C ALA A 89 5.04 -6.73 15.05
N GLU A 90 5.11 -5.39 15.10
CA GLU A 90 5.58 -4.66 16.29
C GLU A 90 4.54 -4.66 17.43
N GLN A 91 3.25 -4.69 17.11
CA GLN A 91 2.18 -4.81 18.12
C GLN A 91 2.23 -6.19 18.81
N SER A 92 2.54 -7.25 18.06
CA SER A 92 2.71 -8.61 18.61
C SER A 92 3.97 -8.77 19.47
N ARG A 93 5.08 -8.09 19.11
CA ARG A 93 6.31 -8.09 19.94
C ARG A 93 6.12 -7.28 21.22
N GLY A 94 5.52 -6.09 21.16
CA GLY A 94 5.26 -5.28 22.35
C GLY A 94 4.38 -5.96 23.40
N ILE A 95 3.39 -6.75 22.96
CA ILE A 95 2.56 -7.56 23.87
C ILE A 95 3.37 -8.68 24.54
N LYS A 96 4.22 -9.39 23.78
CA LYS A 96 5.09 -10.45 24.32
C LYS A 96 6.12 -9.90 25.30
N ASP A 97 6.72 -8.76 24.99
CA ASP A 97 7.72 -8.12 25.84
C ASP A 97 7.08 -7.57 27.13
N GLN A 98 5.89 -6.98 27.05
CA GLN A 98 5.14 -6.55 28.24
C GLN A 98 4.67 -7.74 29.08
N ALA A 99 4.23 -8.83 28.47
CA ALA A 99 3.86 -10.06 29.18
C ALA A 99 5.08 -10.69 29.88
N ALA A 100 6.25 -10.70 29.25
CA ALA A 100 7.49 -11.19 29.85
C ALA A 100 7.95 -10.31 31.03
N VAL A 101 7.84 -8.99 30.91
CA VAL A 101 8.13 -8.04 32.01
C VAL A 101 7.13 -8.18 33.15
N LEU A 102 5.84 -8.38 32.88
CA LEU A 102 4.84 -8.62 33.92
C LEU A 102 5.07 -9.97 34.62
N ALA A 103 5.37 -11.03 33.87
CA ALA A 103 5.65 -12.34 34.44
C ALA A 103 6.89 -12.33 35.37
N SER A 104 7.95 -11.62 34.99
CA SER A 104 9.15 -11.49 35.82
C SER A 104 8.93 -10.62 37.07
N LYS A 105 8.09 -9.57 36.95
CA LYS A 105 7.83 -8.63 38.05
C LYS A 105 6.84 -9.15 39.08
N PHE A 106 5.92 -10.03 38.68
CA PHE A 106 4.92 -10.64 39.55
C PHE A 106 5.20 -12.10 39.91
N GLY A 107 6.37 -12.63 39.53
CA GLY A 107 6.80 -13.99 39.91
C GLY A 107 5.92 -15.11 39.35
N VAL A 108 5.23 -14.88 38.23
CA VAL A 108 4.37 -15.90 37.62
C VAL A 108 5.27 -16.87 36.85
N VAL A 109 5.66 -17.96 37.52
CA VAL A 109 6.38 -19.08 36.89
C VAL A 109 5.41 -19.77 35.93
N SER A 110 5.71 -19.69 34.64
CA SER A 110 5.04 -20.55 33.65
C SER A 110 5.46 -21.99 33.93
N HIS A 111 4.62 -22.75 34.62
CA HIS A 111 4.76 -24.20 34.74
C HIS A 111 4.35 -24.86 33.43
N SER A 112 5.20 -24.75 32.40
CA SER A 112 5.20 -25.72 31.30
C SER A 112 6.19 -26.83 31.63
N HIS A 113 5.89 -27.64 32.64
CA HIS A 113 6.52 -28.95 32.90
C HIS A 113 5.60 -29.82 33.77
N LEU A 114 4.75 -30.59 33.10
CA LEU A 114 4.30 -31.93 33.48
C LEU A 114 4.27 -32.68 32.13
N ALA A 115 5.36 -33.32 31.70
CA ALA A 115 5.75 -34.69 32.03
C ALA A 115 4.60 -35.69 31.79
N GLY A 116 4.74 -36.52 30.74
CA GLY A 116 3.86 -37.65 30.42
C GLY A 116 3.72 -37.87 28.93
#